data_AF-A0A098LL73-F1
#
_entry.id   AF-A0A098LL73-F1
#
_cell.length_a   1.000
_cell.length_b   1.000
_cell.length_c   1.000
_cell.angle_alpha   90.00
_cell.angle_beta   90.00
_cell.angle_gamma   90.00
#
_symmetry.space_group_name_H-M   'P 1'
#
loop_
_entity.id
_entity.type
_entity.pdbx_description
1 polymer ?
#
loop_
_entity_poly.entity_id
_entity_poly.type
_entity_poly.pdbx_seq_one_letter_code
_entity_poly.pdbx_strand_id
1 'polypeptide(L)'
;MKKFFLFTLLYTSCHFSFCANLYSRNDGSWDDPGNWSTTPGGPSCNCLPSETDNVTVNNNLFFTNLTVKTGGSILIENGQFLQGGIINVQGGLFDLLNGQVISTDFNVQSGNINIGALSQLTSNNFTNYSNNVVVNGALTSYGDFQNFGYIDGSGLLGHTAFTTTGNINPLITDLIVFVAPVKLISVSYTISSDIELRWKTIAEKNNAGFEIYQSEDGINFFSIGFQEGTNNTSGISEYSYILSSNSSCYIKIVQIDNDGQQEELKTIFIDLGANSNTVLIYPNPVQAGETVNVKIDNTNNSTRNYSANLYDLSGSLLKQLDRNNMNSISTKELNPGTYVLEILTGKNSLKKYLIVR
;
A
#
# COMPACT_ATOMS: atom_id res chain seq x y z
N MET A 1 -11.02 70.38 -15.93
CA MET A 1 -11.00 68.95 -16.29
C MET A 1 -9.55 68.44 -16.24
N LYS A 2 -9.11 67.84 -15.13
CA LYS A 2 -7.81 67.15 -15.04
C LYS A 2 -8.10 65.66 -15.02
N LYS A 3 -7.71 64.94 -16.08
CA LYS A 3 -7.87 63.49 -16.22
C LYS A 3 -6.83 62.78 -15.32
N PHE A 4 -7.30 61.97 -14.37
CA PHE A 4 -6.48 61.03 -13.63
C PHE A 4 -6.27 59.79 -14.51
N PHE A 5 -5.01 59.47 -14.85
CA PHE A 5 -4.63 58.19 -15.42
C PHE A 5 -4.49 57.19 -14.28
N LEU A 6 -5.36 56.19 -14.25
CA LEU A 6 -5.28 55.05 -13.34
C LEU A 6 -4.31 54.04 -13.98
N PHE A 7 -3.09 53.91 -13.45
CA PHE A 7 -2.17 52.84 -13.82
C PHE A 7 -2.59 51.57 -13.08
N THR A 8 -3.24 50.64 -13.78
CA THR A 8 -3.46 49.28 -13.31
C THR A 8 -2.15 48.52 -13.37
N LEU A 9 -1.54 48.25 -12.20
CA LEU A 9 -0.39 47.38 -12.06
C LEU A 9 -0.86 45.93 -12.30
N LEU A 10 -0.58 45.39 -13.48
CA LEU A 10 -0.71 43.95 -13.75
C LEU A 10 0.39 43.23 -12.96
N TYR A 11 0.03 42.67 -11.81
CA TYR A 11 0.86 41.69 -11.10
C TYR A 11 0.92 40.41 -11.95
N THR A 12 1.95 40.28 -12.78
CA THR A 12 2.39 38.97 -13.24
C THR A 12 3.04 38.27 -12.06
N SER A 13 2.32 37.32 -11.44
CA SER A 13 2.90 36.41 -10.47
C SER A 13 3.95 35.55 -11.17
N CYS A 14 5.21 36.00 -11.09
CA CYS A 14 6.36 35.18 -11.44
C CYS A 14 6.43 34.08 -10.36
N HIS A 15 5.89 32.90 -10.66
CA HIS A 15 6.10 31.72 -9.83
C HIS A 15 7.57 31.32 -9.95
N PHE A 16 8.40 31.89 -9.07
CA PHE A 16 9.65 31.23 -8.72
C PHE A 16 9.27 29.88 -8.13
N SER A 17 9.51 28.81 -8.86
CA SER A 17 9.40 27.44 -8.36
C SER A 17 10.54 27.28 -7.35
N PHE A 18 10.27 27.63 -6.10
CA PHE A 18 11.19 27.36 -5.01
C PHE A 18 11.19 25.84 -4.78
N CYS A 19 12.38 25.25 -4.78
CA CYS A 19 12.58 23.87 -4.35
C CYS A 19 11.94 23.67 -2.97
N ALA A 20 10.96 22.77 -2.88
CA ALA A 20 10.33 22.38 -1.64
C ALA A 20 11.10 21.21 -1.01
N ASN A 21 11.10 21.13 0.32
CA ASN A 21 11.51 19.92 1.02
C ASN A 21 10.25 19.09 1.30
N LEU A 22 10.21 17.88 0.75
CA LEU A 22 9.09 16.96 0.86
C LEU A 22 9.51 15.65 1.50
N TYR A 23 8.64 15.12 2.34
CA TYR A 23 8.86 13.90 3.10
C TYR A 23 7.69 12.97 2.83
N SER A 24 7.98 11.72 2.48
CA SER A 24 6.94 10.71 2.43
C SER A 24 6.38 10.47 3.84
N ARG A 25 5.07 10.20 3.93
CA ARG A 25 4.39 9.95 5.22
C ARG A 25 3.65 8.63 5.32
N ASN A 26 3.32 8.00 4.19
CA ASN A 26 2.71 6.66 4.15
C ASN A 26 3.38 5.82 3.06
N ASP A 27 3.26 4.51 3.22
CA ASP A 27 3.53 3.57 2.13
C ASP A 27 2.47 3.73 1.03
N GLY A 28 2.85 3.52 -0.23
CA GLY A 28 1.92 3.56 -1.35
C GLY A 28 2.44 4.26 -2.59
N SER A 29 1.55 4.92 -3.34
CA SER A 29 1.91 5.58 -4.60
C SER A 29 2.66 6.89 -4.37
N TRP A 30 3.74 7.12 -5.11
CA TRP A 30 4.42 8.41 -5.25
C TRP A 30 3.46 9.47 -5.81
N ASP A 31 2.55 9.06 -6.69
CA ASP A 31 1.61 9.93 -7.40
C ASP A 31 0.34 10.25 -6.57
N ASP A 32 0.29 9.84 -5.29
CA ASP A 32 -0.79 10.19 -4.36
C ASP A 32 -0.42 11.44 -3.54
N PRO A 33 -1.14 12.58 -3.70
CA PRO A 33 -0.89 13.80 -2.93
C PRO A 33 -1.04 13.62 -1.41
N GLY A 34 -1.79 12.60 -0.97
CA GLY A 34 -1.97 12.23 0.43
C GLY A 34 -0.70 11.71 1.12
N ASN A 35 0.29 11.29 0.33
CA ASN A 35 1.52 10.64 0.80
C ASN A 35 2.69 11.59 1.06
N TRP A 36 2.49 12.90 0.91
CA TRP A 36 3.56 13.90 1.04
C TRP A 36 3.30 14.92 2.14
N SER A 37 4.36 15.32 2.84
CA SER A 37 4.36 16.41 3.81
C SER A 37 5.54 17.36 3.57
N THR A 38 5.39 18.63 3.92
CA THR A 38 6.49 19.61 3.92
C THR A 38 7.35 19.55 5.19
N THR A 39 6.98 18.69 6.15
CA THR A 39 7.72 18.48 7.40
C THR A 39 7.80 16.98 7.71
N PRO A 40 8.91 16.49 8.29
CA PRO A 40 9.02 15.08 8.67
C PRO A 40 7.89 14.66 9.61
N GLY A 41 7.15 13.60 9.26
CA GLY A 41 6.02 13.09 10.06
C GLY A 41 4.79 14.00 10.13
N GLY A 42 4.76 15.09 9.35
CA GLY A 42 3.69 16.07 9.37
C GLY A 42 2.39 15.63 8.68
N PRO A 43 1.35 16.48 8.72
CA PRO A 43 0.12 16.25 7.96
C PRO A 43 0.40 16.29 6.45
N SER A 44 -0.53 15.75 5.66
CA SER A 44 -0.43 15.84 4.21
C SER A 44 -0.44 17.29 3.76
N CYS A 45 0.47 17.64 2.83
CA CYS A 45 0.45 18.91 2.10
C CYS A 45 -0.57 18.91 0.95
N ASN A 46 -1.16 17.74 0.65
CA ASN A 46 -1.96 17.47 -0.54
C ASN A 46 -1.26 17.95 -1.83
N CYS A 47 0.04 17.65 -1.92
CA CYS A 47 0.95 18.11 -2.96
C CYS A 47 1.76 16.93 -3.52
N LEU A 48 2.37 17.11 -4.69
CA LEU A 48 3.23 16.10 -5.31
C LEU A 48 4.65 16.66 -5.49
N PRO A 49 5.69 15.83 -5.32
CA PRO A 49 7.05 16.23 -5.64
C PRO A 49 7.22 16.58 -7.11
N SER A 50 7.86 17.72 -7.35
CA SER A 50 8.37 18.10 -8.66
C SER A 50 9.81 17.63 -8.86
N GLU A 51 10.26 17.69 -10.11
CA GLU A 51 11.61 17.29 -10.53
C GLU A 51 12.75 18.15 -9.94
N THR A 52 12.44 19.30 -9.34
CA THR A 52 13.43 20.19 -8.70
C THR A 52 13.32 20.23 -7.18
N ASP A 53 12.43 19.43 -6.58
CA ASP A 53 12.26 19.40 -5.13
C ASP A 53 13.29 18.49 -4.45
N ASN A 54 13.49 18.71 -3.15
CA ASN A 54 14.25 17.82 -2.30
C ASN A 54 13.28 16.84 -1.63
N VAL A 55 13.40 15.57 -1.97
CA VAL A 55 12.47 14.53 -1.52
C VAL A 55 13.19 13.55 -0.62
N THR A 56 12.69 13.39 0.60
CA THR A 56 13.14 12.34 1.52
C THR A 56 12.11 11.22 1.56
N VAL A 57 12.53 10.02 1.19
CA VAL A 57 11.71 8.81 1.15
C VAL A 57 11.94 8.03 2.45
N ASN A 58 10.95 8.13 3.32
CA ASN A 58 10.87 7.46 4.63
C ASN A 58 9.87 6.29 4.67
N ASN A 59 9.24 5.99 3.53
CA ASN A 59 8.21 4.98 3.38
C ASN A 59 8.47 4.15 2.13
N ASN A 60 7.75 3.03 2.04
CA ASN A 60 7.77 2.17 0.89
C ASN A 60 6.93 2.77 -0.24
N LEU A 61 7.57 3.20 -1.33
CA LEU A 61 6.91 3.95 -2.39
C LEU A 61 6.99 3.25 -3.76
N PHE A 62 5.89 3.37 -4.50
CA PHE A 62 5.76 2.94 -5.88
C PHE A 62 5.60 4.15 -6.81
N PHE A 63 6.37 4.23 -7.89
CA PHE A 63 6.33 5.35 -8.83
C PHE A 63 6.08 4.88 -10.27
N THR A 64 5.47 5.76 -11.08
CA THR A 64 5.36 5.51 -12.53
C THR A 64 6.71 5.78 -13.20
N ASN A 65 7.17 7.04 -13.20
CA ASN A 65 8.50 7.44 -13.65
C ASN A 65 8.98 8.62 -12.79
N LEU A 66 10.28 8.74 -12.56
CA LEU A 66 10.88 9.83 -11.81
C LEU A 66 11.95 10.55 -12.62
N THR A 67 11.99 11.87 -12.47
CA THR A 67 13.07 12.71 -12.99
C THR A 67 13.57 13.60 -11.88
N VAL A 68 14.89 13.63 -11.66
CA VAL A 68 15.54 14.55 -10.72
C VAL A 68 16.41 15.50 -11.53
N LYS A 69 16.00 16.77 -11.61
CA LYS A 69 16.71 17.82 -12.33
C LYS A 69 17.67 18.58 -11.41
N THR A 70 18.53 19.40 -12.00
CA THR A 70 19.41 20.33 -11.29
C THR A 70 18.64 21.12 -10.22
N GLY A 71 19.13 21.07 -8.98
CA GLY A 71 18.51 21.72 -7.83
C GLY A 71 17.53 20.83 -7.04
N GLY A 72 17.12 19.69 -7.59
CA GLY A 72 16.34 18.67 -6.90
C GLY A 72 17.20 17.53 -6.36
N SER A 73 16.65 16.82 -5.38
CA SER A 73 17.27 15.63 -4.80
C SER A 73 16.25 14.56 -4.39
N ILE A 74 16.68 13.30 -4.41
CA ILE A 74 15.96 12.20 -3.75
C ILE A 74 16.92 11.55 -2.74
N LEU A 75 16.48 11.40 -1.50
CA LEU A 75 17.20 10.77 -0.40
C LEU A 75 16.43 9.58 0.16
N ILE A 76 17.11 8.44 0.30
CA ILE A 76 16.59 7.20 0.90
C ILE A 76 17.59 6.72 1.96
N GLU A 77 17.20 6.74 3.24
CA GLU A 77 18.15 6.52 4.37
C GLU A 77 17.66 5.57 5.48
N ASN A 78 16.42 5.06 5.42
CA ASN A 78 15.79 4.32 6.52
C ASN A 78 15.39 2.88 6.18
N GLY A 79 16.17 2.18 5.35
CA GLY A 79 15.92 0.77 4.99
C GLY A 79 14.64 0.57 4.17
N GLN A 80 14.13 1.64 3.57
CA GLN A 80 12.90 1.66 2.77
C GLN A 80 13.16 1.20 1.34
N PHE A 81 12.09 0.91 0.60
CA PHE A 81 12.22 0.71 -0.84
C PHE A 81 11.52 1.79 -1.68
N LEU A 82 12.12 2.10 -2.82
CA LEU A 82 11.54 2.93 -3.88
C LEU A 82 11.53 2.11 -5.17
N GLN A 83 10.33 1.87 -5.72
CA GLN A 83 10.18 0.95 -6.84
C GLN A 83 9.27 1.51 -7.94
N GLY A 84 9.61 1.30 -9.21
CA GLY A 84 8.76 1.77 -10.29
C GLY A 84 9.33 1.58 -11.69
N GLY A 85 8.87 2.43 -12.61
CA GLY A 85 9.36 2.48 -13.99
C GLY A 85 10.74 3.12 -14.09
N ILE A 86 10.87 4.16 -14.90
CA ILE A 86 12.16 4.78 -15.25
C ILE A 86 12.55 5.82 -14.19
N ILE A 87 13.83 5.81 -13.78
CA ILE A 87 14.45 6.90 -13.02
C ILE A 87 15.45 7.62 -13.93
N ASN A 88 15.28 8.94 -14.08
CA ASN A 88 16.22 9.81 -14.79
C ASN A 88 16.84 10.82 -13.82
N VAL A 89 18.16 10.80 -13.65
CA VAL A 89 18.88 11.80 -12.85
C VAL A 89 19.62 12.74 -13.79
N GLN A 90 19.02 13.91 -14.02
CA GLN A 90 19.41 14.92 -15.02
C GLN A 90 19.97 16.17 -14.35
N GLY A 91 21.20 16.10 -13.83
CA GLY A 91 21.83 17.21 -13.09
C GLY A 91 21.47 17.27 -11.60
N GLY A 92 20.49 16.49 -11.15
CA GLY A 92 20.07 16.38 -9.75
C GLY A 92 20.97 15.46 -8.91
N LEU A 93 20.56 15.26 -7.66
CA LEU A 93 21.21 14.36 -6.70
C LEU A 93 20.30 13.17 -6.35
N PHE A 94 20.85 11.96 -6.36
CA PHE A 94 20.14 10.76 -5.91
C PHE A 94 20.99 10.00 -4.89
N ASP A 95 20.58 10.09 -3.63
CA ASP A 95 21.26 9.49 -2.49
C ASP A 95 20.48 8.31 -1.95
N LEU A 96 21.02 7.11 -2.17
CA LEU A 96 20.54 5.86 -1.62
C LEU A 96 21.49 5.42 -0.52
N LEU A 97 21.32 5.92 0.69
CA LEU A 97 22.25 5.70 1.81
C LEU A 97 21.96 4.39 2.56
N ASN A 98 20.70 4.02 2.69
CA ASN A 98 20.25 2.76 3.28
C ASN A 98 18.83 2.44 2.81
N GLY A 99 18.68 1.39 2.00
CA GLY A 99 17.42 1.00 1.39
C GLY A 99 17.62 0.31 0.05
N GLN A 100 16.51 0.10 -0.66
CA GLN A 100 16.52 -0.59 -1.95
C GLN A 100 15.80 0.22 -3.02
N VAL A 101 16.40 0.29 -4.21
CA VAL A 101 15.79 0.90 -5.39
C VAL A 101 15.62 -0.16 -6.46
N ILE A 102 14.42 -0.25 -7.03
CA ILE A 102 14.13 -1.14 -8.15
C ILE A 102 13.47 -0.33 -9.27
N SER A 103 14.10 -0.25 -10.43
CA SER A 103 13.57 0.49 -11.59
C SER A 103 13.58 -0.35 -12.85
N THR A 104 12.76 0.00 -13.84
CA THR A 104 12.92 -0.59 -15.18
C THR A 104 14.22 -0.09 -15.79
N ASP A 105 14.40 1.22 -15.86
CA ASP A 105 15.66 1.82 -16.31
C ASP A 105 16.16 2.82 -15.29
N PHE A 106 17.48 2.92 -15.16
CA PHE A 106 18.13 3.92 -14.34
C PHE A 106 19.13 4.68 -15.19
N ASN A 107 18.80 5.94 -15.52
CA ASN A 107 19.56 6.78 -16.44
C ASN A 107 20.17 7.96 -15.70
N VAL A 108 21.48 8.17 -15.88
CA VAL A 108 22.21 9.25 -15.23
C VAL A 108 22.84 10.14 -16.30
N GLN A 109 22.46 11.41 -16.32
CA GLN A 109 22.99 12.42 -17.24
C GLN A 109 23.33 13.70 -16.50
N SER A 110 24.62 13.99 -16.35
CA SER A 110 25.14 15.12 -15.56
C SER A 110 24.69 15.15 -14.09
N GLY A 111 23.97 14.13 -13.60
CA GLY A 111 23.55 13.96 -12.22
C GLY A 111 24.61 13.34 -11.31
N ASN A 112 24.31 13.34 -10.01
CA ASN A 112 25.15 12.79 -8.96
C ASN A 112 24.42 11.64 -8.27
N ILE A 113 25.08 10.49 -8.10
CA ILE A 113 24.50 9.30 -7.48
C ILE A 113 25.40 8.84 -6.35
N ASN A 114 24.83 8.58 -5.17
CA ASN A 114 25.53 7.90 -4.08
C ASN A 114 24.75 6.67 -3.64
N ILE A 115 25.38 5.50 -3.70
CA ILE A 115 24.84 4.24 -3.18
C ILE A 115 25.67 3.82 -1.97
N GLY A 116 25.11 3.98 -0.78
CA GLY A 116 25.72 3.64 0.50
C GLY A 116 25.97 2.14 0.67
N ALA A 117 26.83 1.77 1.63
CA ALA A 117 27.27 0.39 1.82
C ALA A 117 26.15 -0.61 2.20
N LEU A 118 25.04 -0.12 2.77
CA LEU A 118 23.87 -0.92 3.15
C LEU A 118 22.74 -0.85 2.12
N SER A 119 23.05 -0.40 0.91
CA SER A 119 22.07 -0.12 -0.12
C SER A 119 22.18 -1.05 -1.31
N GLN A 120 21.04 -1.26 -1.97
CA GLN A 120 20.97 -1.98 -3.24
C GLN A 120 20.16 -1.19 -4.27
N LEU A 121 20.78 -0.87 -5.40
CA LEU A 121 20.10 -0.38 -6.59
C LEU A 121 20.02 -1.51 -7.61
N THR A 122 18.82 -1.76 -8.11
CA THR A 122 18.55 -2.77 -9.10
C THR A 122 17.78 -2.14 -10.26
N SER A 123 18.21 -2.38 -11.49
CA SER A 123 17.45 -1.98 -12.66
C SER A 123 17.43 -3.07 -13.73
N ASN A 124 16.51 -2.98 -14.70
CA ASN A 124 16.68 -3.75 -15.94
C ASN A 124 17.87 -3.15 -16.70
N ASN A 125 17.78 -1.92 -17.22
CA ASN A 125 18.95 -1.26 -17.83
C ASN A 125 19.54 -0.19 -16.91
N PHE A 126 20.86 -0.03 -16.93
CA PHE A 126 21.56 1.06 -16.25
C PHE A 126 22.40 1.82 -17.27
N THR A 127 22.20 3.13 -17.39
CA THR A 127 22.99 3.97 -18.31
C THR A 127 23.58 5.16 -17.57
N ASN A 128 24.91 5.29 -17.61
CA ASN A 128 25.63 6.40 -16.98
C ASN A 128 26.40 7.26 -17.99
N TYR A 129 26.05 8.55 -18.08
CA TYR A 129 26.80 9.61 -18.76
C TYR A 129 27.42 10.62 -17.77
N SER A 130 27.37 10.33 -16.47
CA SER A 130 27.88 11.19 -15.40
C SER A 130 29.23 10.73 -14.87
N ASN A 131 29.99 11.69 -14.32
CA ASN A 131 31.27 11.42 -13.67
C ASN A 131 31.19 11.32 -12.14
N ASN A 132 30.00 11.52 -11.56
CA ASN A 132 29.78 11.61 -10.12
C ASN A 132 28.85 10.49 -9.64
N VAL A 133 29.22 9.24 -9.94
CA VAL A 133 28.50 8.06 -9.45
C VAL A 133 29.41 7.33 -8.46
N VAL A 134 28.95 7.17 -7.22
CA VAL A 134 29.67 6.46 -6.16
C VAL A 134 28.86 5.25 -5.69
N VAL A 135 29.46 4.06 -5.78
CA VAL A 135 28.85 2.79 -5.39
C VAL A 135 29.67 2.14 -4.29
N ASN A 136 29.18 2.23 -3.06
CA ASN A 136 29.72 1.52 -1.89
C ASN A 136 28.86 0.32 -1.48
N GLY A 137 27.59 0.30 -1.87
CA GLY A 137 26.70 -0.87 -1.73
C GLY A 137 26.71 -1.76 -2.96
N ALA A 138 25.53 -2.18 -3.40
CA ALA A 138 25.36 -2.95 -4.63
C ALA A 138 24.58 -2.17 -5.68
N LEU A 139 25.07 -2.18 -6.92
CA LEU A 139 24.35 -1.73 -8.10
C LEU A 139 24.27 -2.90 -9.09
N THR A 140 23.07 -3.28 -9.50
CA THR A 140 22.82 -4.45 -10.35
C THR A 140 21.94 -4.08 -11.53
N SER A 141 22.33 -4.50 -12.74
CA SER A 141 21.53 -4.38 -13.96
C SER A 141 21.26 -5.77 -14.59
N TYR A 142 20.00 -6.07 -14.90
CA TYR A 142 19.58 -7.34 -15.53
C TYR A 142 19.60 -7.35 -17.05
N GLY A 143 19.64 -6.18 -17.67
CA GLY A 143 19.80 -5.96 -19.09
C GLY A 143 21.13 -5.28 -19.38
N ASP A 144 21.08 -4.18 -20.12
CA ASP A 144 22.28 -3.47 -20.52
C ASP A 144 22.79 -2.56 -19.40
N PHE A 145 24.01 -2.86 -18.93
CA PHE A 145 24.80 -1.94 -18.12
C PHE A 145 25.73 -1.13 -19.04
N GLN A 146 25.47 0.16 -19.19
CA GLN A 146 26.23 1.07 -20.03
C GLN A 146 26.87 2.18 -19.20
N ASN A 147 28.20 2.29 -19.27
CA ASN A 147 28.94 3.37 -18.62
C ASN A 147 29.81 4.15 -19.60
N PHE A 148 29.49 5.42 -19.78
CA PHE A 148 30.24 6.38 -20.59
C PHE A 148 30.94 7.45 -19.74
N GLY A 149 30.72 7.45 -18.42
CA GLY A 149 31.28 8.42 -17.48
C GLY A 149 32.27 7.80 -16.49
N TYR A 150 32.13 8.17 -15.21
CA TYR A 150 33.01 7.70 -14.14
C TYR A 150 32.17 7.16 -12.97
N ILE A 151 32.46 5.93 -12.58
CA ILE A 151 31.87 5.26 -11.43
C ILE A 151 32.99 4.92 -10.45
N ASP A 152 32.89 5.41 -9.21
CA ASP A 152 33.82 5.13 -8.12
C ASP A 152 33.16 4.31 -7.00
N GLY A 153 33.97 3.91 -6.02
CA GLY A 153 33.51 3.35 -4.76
C GLY A 153 34.05 1.95 -4.46
N SER A 154 33.65 1.44 -3.31
CA SER A 154 34.14 0.16 -2.74
C SER A 154 33.15 -1.01 -2.90
N GLY A 155 32.01 -0.75 -3.53
CA GLY A 155 30.89 -1.66 -3.62
C GLY A 155 30.98 -2.66 -4.77
N LEU A 156 29.83 -3.24 -5.10
CA LEU A 156 29.66 -4.29 -6.10
C LEU A 156 28.86 -3.78 -7.30
N LEU A 157 29.33 -4.11 -8.50
CA LEU A 157 28.60 -3.95 -9.75
C LEU A 157 28.25 -5.33 -10.32
N GLY A 158 26.94 -5.63 -10.37
CA GLY A 158 26.40 -6.81 -11.03
C GLY A 158 25.80 -6.45 -12.39
N HIS A 159 26.06 -7.27 -13.40
CA HIS A 159 25.49 -7.07 -14.74
C HIS A 159 25.23 -8.40 -15.46
N THR A 160 24.35 -8.39 -16.47
CA THR A 160 24.21 -9.48 -17.43
C THR A 160 24.84 -9.14 -18.78
N ALA A 161 24.73 -7.89 -19.22
CA ALA A 161 25.42 -7.33 -20.38
C ALA A 161 26.11 -6.04 -19.99
N PHE A 162 27.34 -5.84 -20.46
CA PHE A 162 28.20 -4.74 -20.00
C PHE A 162 28.91 -4.04 -21.16
N THR A 163 28.72 -2.73 -21.26
CA THR A 163 29.40 -1.85 -22.21
C THR A 163 29.99 -0.66 -21.46
N THR A 164 31.31 -0.44 -21.58
CA THR A 164 31.94 0.74 -20.98
C THR A 164 32.95 1.38 -21.92
N THR A 165 32.87 2.70 -22.08
CA THR A 165 33.98 3.55 -22.53
C THR A 165 34.47 4.49 -21.42
N GLY A 166 33.74 4.52 -20.30
CA GLY A 166 34.08 5.25 -19.10
C GLY A 166 34.98 4.44 -18.15
N ASN A 167 35.38 5.08 -17.03
CA ASN A 167 36.16 4.42 -15.99
C ASN A 167 35.26 3.88 -14.88
N ILE A 168 35.68 2.77 -14.29
CA ILE A 168 34.98 2.06 -13.23
C ILE A 168 36.01 1.53 -12.23
N ASN A 169 35.88 1.94 -10.97
CA ASN A 169 36.72 1.46 -9.88
C ASN A 169 36.09 0.38 -8.98
N PRO A 170 34.76 0.33 -8.76
CA PRO A 170 34.15 -0.73 -7.93
C PRO A 170 34.43 -2.14 -8.46
N LEU A 171 34.29 -3.14 -7.59
CA LEU A 171 34.46 -4.53 -7.97
C LEU A 171 33.32 -4.95 -8.92
N ILE A 172 33.69 -5.31 -10.15
CA ILE A 172 32.79 -5.85 -11.15
C ILE A 172 32.66 -7.36 -10.95
N THR A 173 31.43 -7.88 -10.95
CA THR A 173 31.14 -9.30 -10.77
C THR A 173 30.09 -9.77 -11.77
N ASP A 174 30.34 -10.91 -12.43
CA ASP A 174 29.37 -11.61 -13.27
C ASP A 174 28.27 -12.32 -12.42
N LEU A 175 28.46 -12.37 -11.10
CA LEU A 175 27.48 -12.92 -10.16
C LEU A 175 26.50 -11.81 -9.73
N ILE A 176 25.25 -11.95 -10.14
CA ILE A 176 24.15 -11.14 -9.63
C ILE A 176 23.88 -11.59 -8.19
N VAL A 177 24.35 -10.82 -7.21
CA VAL A 177 24.08 -11.03 -5.79
C VAL A 177 22.64 -10.57 -5.52
N PHE A 178 21.70 -11.52 -5.47
CA PHE A 178 20.33 -11.24 -5.04
C PHE A 178 20.22 -11.36 -3.53
N VAL A 179 19.75 -10.29 -2.89
CA VAL A 179 19.15 -10.34 -1.56
C VAL A 179 17.75 -9.75 -1.67
N ALA A 180 16.75 -10.59 -1.93
CA ALA A 180 15.39 -10.53 -1.38
C ALA A 180 14.44 -11.45 -2.19
N PRO A 181 13.43 -12.05 -1.53
CA PRO A 181 12.37 -12.83 -2.17
C PRO A 181 11.49 -12.01 -3.11
N VAL A 182 10.59 -12.69 -3.86
CA VAL A 182 9.66 -12.02 -4.78
C VAL A 182 8.85 -10.98 -4.03
N LYS A 183 8.82 -9.78 -4.59
CA LYS A 183 8.16 -8.67 -3.91
C LYS A 183 6.79 -8.44 -4.48
N LEU A 184 5.81 -8.57 -3.62
CA LEU A 184 4.43 -8.18 -3.89
C LEU A 184 4.35 -6.66 -3.99
N ILE A 185 3.97 -6.17 -5.18
CA ILE A 185 3.79 -4.75 -5.47
C ILE A 185 2.44 -4.27 -4.94
N SER A 186 1.37 -5.01 -5.25
CA SER A 186 0.02 -4.64 -4.85
C SER A 186 -0.90 -5.84 -4.81
N VAL A 187 -1.95 -5.74 -4.00
CA VAL A 187 -3.09 -6.65 -3.99
C VAL A 187 -4.34 -5.79 -3.93
N SER A 188 -5.30 -6.09 -4.79
CA SER A 188 -6.61 -5.46 -4.81
C SER A 188 -7.68 -6.50 -5.13
N TYR A 189 -8.93 -6.15 -4.91
CA TYR A 189 -10.05 -6.98 -5.30
C TYR A 189 -11.20 -6.12 -5.83
N THR A 190 -11.98 -6.71 -6.73
CA THR A 190 -13.26 -6.13 -7.20
C THR A 190 -14.37 -7.14 -6.98
N ILE A 191 -15.58 -6.64 -6.72
CA ILE A 191 -16.77 -7.48 -6.48
C ILE A 191 -17.77 -7.17 -7.59
N SER A 192 -18.15 -8.19 -8.36
CA SER A 192 -19.21 -8.12 -9.35
C SER A 192 -20.22 -9.27 -9.14
N SER A 193 -20.22 -10.30 -9.99
CA SER A 193 -20.85 -11.59 -9.70
C SER A 193 -19.97 -12.50 -8.84
N ASP A 194 -18.67 -12.44 -9.09
CA ASP A 194 -17.61 -13.13 -8.34
C ASP A 194 -16.62 -12.10 -7.79
N ILE A 195 -15.75 -12.54 -6.88
CA ILE A 195 -14.62 -11.75 -6.41
C ILE A 195 -13.46 -11.99 -7.38
N GLU A 196 -12.96 -10.91 -7.97
CA GLU A 196 -11.72 -10.94 -8.72
C GLU A 196 -10.60 -10.38 -7.84
N LEU A 197 -9.72 -11.26 -7.38
CA LEU A 197 -8.48 -10.89 -6.71
C LEU A 197 -7.43 -10.57 -7.76
N ARG A 198 -6.75 -9.42 -7.65
CA ARG A 198 -5.65 -9.03 -8.53
C ARG A 198 -4.42 -8.72 -7.70
N TRP A 199 -3.27 -9.19 -8.15
CA TRP A 199 -2.00 -8.83 -7.53
C TRP A 199 -0.91 -8.64 -8.56
N LYS A 200 0.11 -7.90 -8.16
CA LYS A 200 1.29 -7.64 -8.99
C LYS A 200 2.55 -7.97 -8.21
N THR A 201 3.54 -8.50 -8.90
CA THR A 201 4.85 -8.87 -8.33
C THR A 201 5.97 -8.35 -9.23
N ILE A 202 7.18 -8.31 -8.67
CA ILE A 202 8.41 -8.07 -9.43
C ILE A 202 9.49 -9.03 -8.97
N ALA A 203 10.52 -9.19 -9.80
CA ALA A 203 11.72 -9.95 -9.49
C ALA A 203 11.39 -11.41 -9.12
N GLU A 204 10.52 -12.03 -9.93
CA GLU A 204 10.16 -13.43 -9.82
C GLU A 204 11.31 -14.33 -10.26
N LYS A 205 12.30 -14.53 -9.38
CA LYS A 205 13.34 -15.55 -9.58
C LYS A 205 13.01 -16.77 -8.75
N ASN A 206 13.04 -17.94 -9.39
CA ASN A 206 12.72 -19.24 -8.76
C ASN A 206 11.24 -19.42 -8.36
N ASN A 207 10.31 -18.64 -8.91
CA ASN A 207 8.90 -18.68 -8.56
C ASN A 207 8.15 -19.75 -9.35
N ALA A 208 7.69 -20.81 -8.69
CA ALA A 208 6.77 -21.78 -9.29
C ALA A 208 5.37 -21.17 -9.46
N GLY A 209 4.95 -20.33 -8.51
CA GLY A 209 3.68 -19.61 -8.58
C GLY A 209 3.15 -19.23 -7.20
N PHE A 210 1.85 -18.97 -7.14
CA PHE A 210 1.19 -18.47 -5.95
C PHE A 210 0.06 -19.40 -5.55
N GLU A 211 0.10 -19.90 -4.33
CA GLU A 211 -1.00 -20.60 -3.71
C GLU A 211 -1.91 -19.61 -2.99
N ILE A 212 -3.19 -19.68 -3.29
CA ILE A 212 -4.22 -18.81 -2.73
C ILE A 212 -4.95 -19.59 -1.65
N TYR A 213 -5.01 -19.04 -0.45
CA TYR A 213 -5.72 -19.60 0.68
C TYR A 213 -6.90 -18.72 1.08
N GLN A 214 -7.97 -19.35 1.56
CA GLN A 214 -9.14 -18.69 2.11
C GLN A 214 -9.35 -19.09 3.57
N SER A 215 -9.87 -18.16 4.37
CA SER A 215 -10.31 -18.40 5.75
C SER A 215 -11.56 -17.57 6.07
N GLU A 216 -12.50 -18.15 6.81
CA GLU A 216 -13.67 -17.42 7.32
C GLU A 216 -13.38 -16.72 8.66
N ASP A 217 -12.44 -17.24 9.45
CA ASP A 217 -12.12 -16.78 10.81
C ASP A 217 -10.77 -16.06 10.91
N GLY A 218 -9.98 -16.05 9.84
CA GLY A 218 -8.64 -15.47 9.79
C GLY A 218 -7.58 -16.32 10.51
N ILE A 219 -7.92 -17.53 10.94
CA ILE A 219 -7.06 -18.44 11.70
C ILE A 219 -6.84 -19.73 10.89
N ASN A 220 -7.94 -20.37 10.47
CA ASN A 220 -7.92 -21.62 9.74
C ASN A 220 -7.99 -21.32 8.24
N PHE A 221 -6.87 -21.50 7.56
CA PHE A 221 -6.73 -21.28 6.12
C PHE A 221 -6.75 -22.61 5.36
N PHE A 222 -7.45 -22.65 4.24
CA PHE A 222 -7.46 -23.77 3.31
C PHE A 222 -7.10 -23.28 1.90
N SER A 223 -6.34 -24.09 1.17
CA SER A 223 -5.95 -23.78 -0.22
C SER A 223 -7.20 -23.81 -1.11
N ILE A 224 -7.39 -22.76 -1.90
CA ILE A 224 -8.51 -22.62 -2.84
C ILE A 224 -8.06 -22.61 -4.30
N GLY A 225 -6.76 -22.49 -4.58
CA GLY A 225 -6.23 -22.54 -5.93
C GLY A 225 -4.75 -22.19 -6.02
N PHE A 226 -4.21 -22.38 -7.21
CA PHE A 226 -2.83 -22.06 -7.55
C PHE A 226 -2.80 -21.26 -8.85
N GLN A 227 -1.98 -20.21 -8.87
CA GLN A 227 -1.72 -19.38 -10.04
C GLN A 227 -0.26 -19.53 -10.43
N GLU A 228 0.01 -20.09 -11.62
CA GLU A 228 1.38 -20.27 -12.12
C GLU A 228 2.12 -18.93 -12.19
N GLY A 229 3.36 -18.94 -11.71
CA GLY A 229 4.27 -17.80 -11.79
C GLY A 229 4.89 -17.67 -13.18
N THR A 230 5.35 -16.47 -13.51
CA THR A 230 5.96 -16.20 -14.82
C THR A 230 7.47 -16.36 -14.83
N ASN A 231 8.11 -16.55 -13.67
CA ASN A 231 9.58 -16.50 -13.49
C ASN A 231 10.21 -15.23 -14.10
N ASN A 232 9.46 -14.13 -14.11
CA ASN A 232 9.88 -12.86 -14.65
C ASN A 232 10.84 -12.14 -13.68
N THR A 233 12.13 -12.23 -13.95
CA THR A 233 13.18 -11.68 -13.08
C THR A 233 13.44 -10.19 -13.28
N SER A 234 12.90 -9.56 -14.32
CA SER A 234 13.23 -8.18 -14.71
C SER A 234 12.03 -7.27 -14.96
N GLY A 235 10.80 -7.78 -14.92
CA GLY A 235 9.59 -7.02 -15.16
C GLY A 235 8.50 -7.20 -14.09
N ILE A 236 7.45 -6.39 -14.20
CA ILE A 236 6.23 -6.53 -13.41
C ILE A 236 5.42 -7.70 -13.99
N SER A 237 4.95 -8.58 -13.13
CA SER A 237 3.97 -9.61 -13.47
C SER A 237 2.64 -9.29 -12.83
N GLU A 238 1.57 -9.44 -13.60
CA GLU A 238 0.20 -9.19 -13.14
C GLU A 238 -0.58 -10.50 -13.14
N TYR A 239 -1.31 -10.72 -12.06
CA TYR A 239 -2.10 -11.92 -11.84
C TYR A 239 -3.51 -11.57 -11.44
N SER A 240 -4.42 -12.48 -11.75
CA SER A 240 -5.80 -12.44 -11.32
C SER A 240 -6.26 -13.83 -10.92
N TYR A 241 -7.03 -13.92 -9.83
CA TYR A 241 -7.69 -15.13 -9.41
C TYR A 241 -9.17 -14.84 -9.16
N ILE A 242 -10.04 -15.61 -9.81
CA ILE A 242 -11.49 -15.51 -9.61
C ILE A 242 -11.87 -16.50 -8.51
N LEU A 243 -12.48 -15.98 -7.44
CA LEU A 243 -12.99 -16.81 -6.37
C LEU A 243 -14.48 -16.51 -6.11
N SER A 244 -15.25 -17.59 -5.95
CA SER A 244 -16.66 -17.50 -5.61
C SER A 244 -16.81 -17.67 -4.10
N SER A 245 -17.13 -16.57 -3.40
CA SER A 245 -17.48 -16.60 -1.97
C SER A 245 -18.81 -15.91 -1.75
N ASN A 246 -19.59 -16.42 -0.79
CA ASN A 246 -20.89 -15.86 -0.41
C ASN A 246 -20.84 -15.08 0.92
N SER A 247 -19.68 -15.02 1.56
CA SER A 247 -19.44 -14.32 2.82
C SER A 247 -18.08 -13.61 2.79
N SER A 248 -17.99 -12.53 3.58
CA SER A 248 -16.71 -11.86 3.81
C SER A 248 -15.71 -12.87 4.36
N CYS A 249 -14.47 -12.80 3.89
CA CYS A 249 -13.44 -13.80 4.18
C CYS A 249 -12.05 -13.18 4.14
N TYR A 250 -11.08 -13.86 4.74
CA TYR A 250 -9.66 -13.55 4.63
C TYR A 250 -9.07 -14.34 3.48
N ILE A 251 -8.29 -13.67 2.65
CA ILE A 251 -7.53 -14.27 1.56
C ILE A 251 -6.05 -14.09 1.85
N LYS A 252 -5.28 -15.18 1.73
CA LYS A 252 -3.84 -15.18 1.89
C LYS A 252 -3.19 -15.64 0.57
N ILE A 253 -2.17 -14.90 0.13
CA ILE A 253 -1.36 -15.21 -1.04
C ILE A 253 0.00 -15.69 -0.55
N VAL A 254 0.37 -16.90 -0.93
CA VAL A 254 1.65 -17.54 -0.59
C VAL A 254 2.40 -17.82 -1.88
N GLN A 255 3.63 -17.33 -2.00
CA GLN A 255 4.52 -17.70 -3.09
C GLN A 255 5.10 -19.10 -2.83
N ILE A 256 5.23 -19.89 -3.88
CA ILE A 256 5.87 -21.20 -3.89
C ILE A 256 7.04 -21.16 -4.87
N ASP A 257 8.22 -21.53 -4.40
CA ASP A 257 9.42 -21.61 -5.24
C ASP A 257 9.52 -22.97 -5.95
N ASN A 258 10.32 -23.07 -7.02
CA ASN A 258 10.51 -24.33 -7.77
C ASN A 258 11.20 -25.43 -6.93
N ASP A 259 11.84 -25.07 -5.82
CA ASP A 259 12.42 -26.00 -4.85
C ASP A 259 11.46 -26.35 -3.69
N GLY A 260 10.24 -25.82 -3.73
CA GLY A 260 9.17 -26.07 -2.76
C GLY A 260 9.20 -25.17 -1.52
N GLN A 261 10.11 -24.18 -1.44
CA GLN A 261 10.06 -23.18 -0.38
C GLN A 261 8.80 -22.31 -0.51
N GLN A 262 8.30 -21.84 0.62
CA GLN A 262 7.05 -21.09 0.68
C GLN A 262 7.24 -19.77 1.43
N GLU A 263 6.65 -18.70 0.92
CA GLU A 263 6.65 -17.39 1.56
C GLU A 263 5.27 -16.74 1.53
N GLU A 264 4.77 -16.32 2.70
CA GLU A 264 3.54 -15.54 2.77
C GLU A 264 3.80 -14.10 2.30
N LEU A 265 3.15 -13.70 1.21
CA LEU A 265 3.27 -12.34 0.67
C LEU A 265 2.29 -11.38 1.33
N LYS A 266 1.03 -11.78 1.47
CA LYS A 266 -0.03 -10.93 2.03
C LYS A 266 -1.25 -11.72 2.47
N THR A 267 -1.84 -11.26 3.57
CA THR A 267 -3.22 -11.57 3.95
C THR A 267 -4.09 -10.31 3.84
N ILE A 268 -5.23 -10.40 3.17
CA ILE A 268 -6.23 -9.33 3.03
C ILE A 268 -7.59 -9.80 3.54
N PHE A 269 -8.42 -8.87 4.02
CA PHE A 269 -9.82 -9.13 4.31
C PHE A 269 -10.68 -8.64 3.13
N ILE A 270 -11.46 -9.54 2.55
CA ILE A 270 -12.45 -9.21 1.53
C ILE A 270 -13.78 -9.06 2.24
N ASP A 271 -14.18 -7.82 2.41
CA ASP A 271 -15.54 -7.54 2.86
C ASP A 271 -16.47 -7.63 1.65
N LEU A 272 -17.22 -8.73 1.57
CA LEU A 272 -18.30 -8.87 0.60
C LEU A 272 -19.50 -8.00 0.92
N GLY A 273 -19.41 -7.19 1.98
CA GLY A 273 -20.54 -6.44 2.49
C GLY A 273 -21.66 -7.43 2.74
N ALA A 274 -21.41 -8.42 3.60
CA ALA A 274 -22.47 -9.32 4.06
C ALA A 274 -23.67 -8.42 4.39
N ASN A 275 -24.71 -8.47 3.53
CA ASN A 275 -25.88 -7.58 3.52
C ASN A 275 -26.00 -6.89 4.88
N SER A 276 -25.48 -5.66 5.00
CA SER A 276 -25.25 -5.08 6.32
C SER A 276 -26.62 -4.82 6.93
N ASN A 277 -27.09 -5.78 7.72
CA ASN A 277 -28.18 -5.56 8.64
C ASN A 277 -27.62 -4.57 9.67
N THR A 278 -27.72 -3.29 9.38
CA THR A 278 -27.32 -2.26 10.32
C THR A 278 -28.41 -2.22 11.38
N VAL A 279 -28.06 -2.76 12.55
CA VAL A 279 -28.92 -2.65 13.74
C VAL A 279 -28.55 -1.37 14.47
N LEU A 280 -29.50 -0.45 14.55
CA LEU A 280 -29.43 0.79 15.31
C LEU A 280 -30.32 0.65 16.54
N ILE A 281 -29.78 0.98 17.70
CA ILE A 281 -30.53 1.07 18.96
C ILE A 281 -30.51 2.52 19.45
N TYR A 282 -31.68 3.12 19.65
CA TYR A 282 -31.76 4.52 20.04
C TYR A 282 -33.05 4.86 20.83
N PRO A 283 -32.96 5.76 21.82
CA PRO A 283 -31.72 6.38 22.31
C PRO A 283 -30.86 5.35 23.07
N ASN A 284 -29.54 5.52 22.99
CA ASN A 284 -28.58 4.75 23.76
C ASN A 284 -27.37 5.65 24.08
N PRO A 285 -27.15 6.05 25.34
CA PRO A 285 -27.85 5.59 26.56
C PRO A 285 -29.33 6.01 26.66
N VAL A 286 -30.11 5.25 27.43
CA VAL A 286 -31.55 5.48 27.73
C VAL A 286 -31.75 5.63 29.24
N GLN A 287 -32.75 6.39 29.68
CA GLN A 287 -33.10 6.48 31.11
C GLN A 287 -33.92 5.26 31.55
N ALA A 288 -33.72 4.77 32.77
CA ALA A 288 -34.53 3.70 33.34
C ALA A 288 -36.03 4.06 33.33
N GLY A 289 -36.88 3.17 32.81
CA GLY A 289 -38.31 3.43 32.64
C GLY A 289 -38.71 3.86 31.22
N GLU A 290 -37.75 4.31 30.41
CA GLU A 290 -37.99 4.74 29.02
C GLU A 290 -37.93 3.56 28.03
N THR A 291 -38.25 3.84 26.77
CA THR A 291 -38.25 2.86 25.69
C THR A 291 -37.08 3.08 24.73
N VAL A 292 -36.44 1.99 24.31
CA VAL A 292 -35.40 1.96 23.28
C VAL A 292 -36.01 1.47 21.99
N ASN A 293 -35.74 2.13 20.88
CA ASN A 293 -36.14 1.66 19.55
C ASN A 293 -35.01 0.85 18.93
N VAL A 294 -35.37 -0.23 18.24
CA VAL A 294 -34.45 -1.06 17.46
C VAL A 294 -34.83 -0.94 15.99
N LYS A 295 -33.94 -0.37 15.18
CA LYS A 295 -34.10 -0.29 13.73
C LYS A 295 -33.12 -1.27 13.08
N ILE A 296 -33.64 -2.12 12.20
CA ILE A 296 -32.85 -3.04 11.40
C ILE A 296 -33.03 -2.61 9.95
N ASP A 297 -32.02 -1.95 9.37
CA ASP A 297 -32.03 -1.64 7.95
C ASP A 297 -31.52 -2.87 7.18
N ASN A 298 -32.36 -3.41 6.32
CA ASN A 298 -32.06 -4.59 5.50
C ASN A 298 -32.35 -4.22 4.04
N THR A 299 -31.29 -4.09 3.24
CA THR A 299 -31.40 -3.62 1.86
C THR A 299 -31.95 -4.66 0.89
N ASN A 300 -32.07 -5.94 1.26
CA ASN A 300 -32.31 -7.00 0.26
C ASN A 300 -33.30 -8.13 0.61
N ASN A 301 -34.00 -8.18 1.75
CA ASN A 301 -35.07 -9.19 1.94
C ASN A 301 -36.05 -8.89 3.08
N SER A 302 -37.28 -8.53 2.75
CA SER A 302 -38.40 -8.30 3.67
C SER A 302 -38.95 -9.57 4.37
N THR A 303 -38.32 -10.73 4.16
CA THR A 303 -38.83 -12.07 4.54
C THR A 303 -37.99 -12.85 5.55
N ARG A 304 -36.86 -12.32 6.06
CA ARG A 304 -36.08 -13.03 7.10
C ARG A 304 -36.73 -12.89 8.48
N ASN A 305 -36.88 -14.02 9.17
CA ASN A 305 -37.30 -14.05 10.57
C ASN A 305 -36.15 -13.59 11.47
N TYR A 306 -36.39 -12.52 12.22
CA TYR A 306 -35.47 -11.99 13.23
C TYR A 306 -35.98 -12.37 14.61
N SER A 307 -35.08 -12.75 15.52
CA SER A 307 -35.33 -12.80 16.97
C SER A 307 -34.19 -12.12 17.70
N ALA A 308 -34.40 -11.66 18.92
CA ALA A 308 -33.36 -11.05 19.72
C ALA A 308 -33.46 -11.47 21.18
N ASN A 309 -32.32 -11.56 21.84
CA ASN A 309 -32.18 -11.88 23.25
C ASN A 309 -31.47 -10.73 23.95
N LEU A 310 -31.99 -10.31 25.10
CA LEU A 310 -31.37 -9.31 25.95
C LEU A 310 -30.76 -10.01 27.16
N TYR A 311 -29.47 -9.79 27.39
CA TYR A 311 -28.72 -10.34 28.51
C TYR A 311 -28.16 -9.25 29.41
N ASP A 312 -27.92 -9.57 30.68
CA ASP A 312 -27.00 -8.79 31.51
C ASP A 312 -25.52 -9.11 31.18
N LEU A 313 -24.59 -8.40 31.83
CA LEU A 313 -23.14 -8.64 31.65
C LEU A 313 -22.66 -10.00 32.22
N SER A 314 -23.45 -10.68 33.06
CA SER A 314 -23.14 -12.03 33.52
C SER A 314 -23.54 -13.11 32.50
N GLY A 315 -24.23 -12.71 31.42
CA GLY A 315 -24.76 -13.62 30.42
C GLY A 315 -26.13 -14.20 30.78
N SER A 316 -26.78 -13.71 31.84
CA SER A 316 -28.13 -14.15 32.21
C SER A 316 -29.16 -13.56 31.24
N LEU A 317 -30.02 -14.42 30.68
CA LEU A 317 -31.07 -14.01 29.76
C LEU A 317 -32.20 -13.29 30.52
N LEU A 318 -32.47 -12.05 30.13
CA LEU A 318 -33.49 -11.19 30.75
C LEU A 318 -34.78 -11.13 29.94
N LYS A 319 -34.67 -10.98 28.61
CA LYS A 319 -35.84 -10.89 27.70
C LYS A 319 -35.55 -11.58 26.37
N GLN A 320 -36.60 -12.19 25.81
CA GLN A 320 -36.60 -12.72 24.45
C GLN A 320 -37.62 -11.93 23.61
N LEU A 321 -37.20 -11.50 22.43
CA LEU A 321 -37.93 -10.64 21.50
C LEU A 321 -38.08 -11.38 20.17
N ASP A 322 -39.29 -11.43 19.65
CA ASP A 322 -39.61 -11.89 18.31
C ASP A 322 -39.75 -10.72 17.32
N ARG A 323 -39.98 -11.03 16.05
CA ARG A 323 -40.14 -10.02 14.99
C ARG A 323 -41.24 -8.98 15.30
N ASN A 324 -42.28 -9.32 16.03
CA ASN A 324 -43.43 -8.45 16.26
C ASN A 324 -43.19 -7.46 17.40
N ASN A 325 -42.32 -7.81 18.36
CA ASN A 325 -42.05 -7.00 19.55
C ASN A 325 -40.60 -6.48 19.64
N MET A 326 -39.74 -6.76 18.67
CA MET A 326 -38.34 -6.30 18.70
C MET A 326 -38.14 -4.82 18.33
N ASN A 327 -39.11 -4.18 17.66
CA ASN A 327 -38.97 -2.78 17.23
C ASN A 327 -38.79 -1.81 18.41
N SER A 328 -39.20 -2.20 19.62
CA SER A 328 -38.99 -1.43 20.83
C SER A 328 -38.77 -2.31 22.07
N ILE A 329 -37.89 -1.86 22.96
CA ILE A 329 -37.53 -2.55 24.20
C ILE A 329 -37.86 -1.61 25.36
N SER A 330 -38.78 -2.05 26.23
CA SER A 330 -39.09 -1.31 27.47
C SER A 330 -38.04 -1.59 28.55
N THR A 331 -37.47 -0.52 29.12
CA THR A 331 -36.47 -0.60 30.20
C THR A 331 -37.06 -0.51 31.61
N LYS A 332 -38.39 -0.52 31.75
CA LYS A 332 -39.09 -0.35 33.03
C LYS A 332 -38.68 -1.34 34.13
N GLU A 333 -38.24 -2.53 33.73
CA GLU A 333 -37.85 -3.63 34.62
C GLU A 333 -36.32 -3.81 34.68
N LEU A 334 -35.57 -2.91 34.04
CA LEU A 334 -34.11 -2.98 34.00
C LEU A 334 -33.52 -1.97 34.99
N ASN A 335 -32.60 -2.45 35.83
CA ASN A 335 -31.81 -1.55 36.68
C ASN A 335 -30.82 -0.74 35.82
N PRO A 336 -30.36 0.43 36.28
CA PRO A 336 -29.25 1.13 35.63
C PRO A 336 -28.03 0.21 35.46
N GLY A 337 -27.47 0.16 34.26
CA GLY A 337 -26.44 -0.81 33.91
C GLY A 337 -26.24 -0.97 32.40
N THR A 338 -25.28 -1.82 32.03
CA THR A 338 -25.04 -2.19 30.63
C THR A 338 -25.61 -3.58 30.36
N TYR A 339 -26.26 -3.72 29.21
CA TYR A 339 -26.91 -4.93 28.75
C TYR A 339 -26.43 -5.28 27.34
N VAL A 340 -26.52 -6.56 26.96
CA VAL A 340 -26.16 -7.03 25.63
C VAL A 340 -27.42 -7.47 24.90
N LEU A 341 -27.74 -6.77 23.81
CA LEU A 341 -28.77 -7.17 22.86
C LEU A 341 -28.13 -8.01 21.76
N GLU A 342 -28.51 -9.28 21.67
CA GLU A 342 -28.08 -10.21 20.64
C GLU A 342 -29.22 -10.44 19.65
N ILE A 343 -29.03 -10.07 18.39
CA ILE A 343 -30.00 -10.24 17.31
C ILE A 343 -29.61 -11.48 16.50
N LEU A 344 -30.50 -12.47 16.44
CA LEU A 344 -30.33 -13.73 15.74
C LEU A 344 -30.95 -13.63 14.34
N THR A 345 -30.12 -13.92 13.32
CA THR A 345 -30.43 -13.73 11.90
C THR A 345 -30.24 -15.03 11.10
N GLY A 346 -30.97 -16.10 11.44
CA GLY A 346 -30.94 -17.39 10.74
C GLY A 346 -29.61 -18.16 10.86
N LYS A 347 -28.52 -17.62 10.31
CA LYS A 347 -27.15 -18.19 10.35
C LYS A 347 -26.15 -17.36 11.18
N ASN A 348 -26.43 -16.08 11.46
CA ASN A 348 -25.49 -15.17 12.16
C ASN A 348 -26.15 -14.52 13.39
N SER A 349 -25.34 -14.08 14.37
CA SER A 349 -25.79 -13.25 15.50
C SER A 349 -25.06 -11.90 15.52
N LEU A 350 -25.77 -10.80 15.75
CA LEU A 350 -25.21 -9.46 15.93
C LEU A 350 -25.39 -9.00 17.37
N LYS A 351 -24.36 -8.39 17.99
CA LYS A 351 -24.43 -7.90 19.37
C LYS A 351 -24.36 -6.38 19.44
N LYS A 352 -25.18 -5.78 20.29
CA LYS A 352 -25.18 -4.33 20.60
C LYS A 352 -25.27 -4.11 22.10
N TYR A 353 -24.53 -3.13 22.61
CA TYR A 353 -24.60 -2.74 24.02
C TYR A 353 -25.72 -1.73 24.24
N LEU A 354 -26.64 -2.04 25.14
CA LEU A 354 -27.66 -1.12 25.63
C LEU A 354 -27.24 -0.58 27.00
N ILE A 355 -27.17 0.74 27.15
CA ILE A 355 -26.80 1.41 28.39
C ILE A 355 -28.04 2.06 28.99
N VAL A 356 -28.48 1.58 30.16
CA VAL A 356 -29.59 2.15 30.94
C VAL A 356 -28.99 3.00 32.07
N ARG A 357 -29.46 4.24 32.22
CA ARG A 357 -29.02 5.19 33.24
C ARG A 357 -30.08 5.44 34.31
#